data_AF-V5IMA8-F1
#
_entry.id   AF-V5IMA8-F1
#
_cell.length_a   1.000
_cell.length_b   1.000
_cell.length_c   1.000
_cell.angle_alpha   90.00
_cell.angle_beta   90.00
_cell.angle_gamma   90.00
#
_symmetry.space_group_name_H-M   'P 1'
#
loop_
_entity.id
_entity.type
_entity.pdbx_description
1 polymer ?
#
loop_
_entity_poly.entity_id
_entity_poly.type
_entity_poly.pdbx_seq_one_letter_code
_entity_poly.pdbx_strand_id
1 'polypeptide(L)'
;MLLDYKLYKRQDGDSPWRIAFQFSTIAFILLWLYHLLAFCWSYTHLYYPDIDEEHNTWESVLLRKMSPPEQTITSRNRLYFSLYYTVSHVFAFMNTFIFWAFVVPKGHGELPKERQRGSGDDAGSLEAGDFFSHGWFEPFCVLNLWGYTSLLALFEIMFLNSIKRQIPVHTHIIGLVVLLCAYLGWAAFGKLFIGRAPYFWLDPEVVRYRELMFAYCALFVALGPAFFAFMYGLISLREELAEKYGSPSQDATPDGSQQGDQE
;
A
#
# COMPACT_ATOMS: atom_id res chain seq x y z
N MET A 1 12.43 -8.31 15.25
CA MET A 1 11.08 -8.86 15.57
C MET A 1 10.35 -9.45 14.38
N LEU A 2 9.98 -8.67 13.36
CA LEU A 2 9.19 -9.19 12.23
C LEU A 2 10.04 -10.08 11.29
N LEU A 3 11.32 -9.71 11.11
CA LEU A 3 12.33 -10.57 10.48
C LEU A 3 12.58 -11.84 11.31
N ASP A 4 12.67 -11.72 12.64
CA ASP A 4 12.88 -12.87 13.54
C ASP A 4 11.69 -13.83 13.51
N TYR A 5 10.45 -13.33 13.44
CA TYR A 5 9.28 -14.17 13.27
C TYR A 5 9.33 -14.95 11.93
N LYS A 6 9.68 -14.28 10.83
CA LYS A 6 9.87 -14.92 9.51
C LYS A 6 11.07 -15.89 9.47
N LEU A 7 12.08 -15.68 10.30
CA LEU A 7 13.29 -16.51 10.39
C LEU A 7 13.09 -17.72 11.34
N TYR A 8 12.39 -17.55 12.46
CA TYR A 8 12.34 -18.52 13.55
C TYR A 8 11.21 -19.56 13.38
N LYS A 9 10.08 -19.19 12.78
CA LYS A 9 8.98 -20.14 12.48
C LYS A 9 9.22 -20.94 11.20
N ARG A 10 10.26 -20.61 10.43
CA ARG A 10 10.63 -21.24 9.16
C ARG A 10 11.56 -22.43 9.44
N GLN A 11 10.99 -23.58 9.78
CA GLN A 11 11.71 -24.82 10.05
C GLN A 11 12.29 -25.52 8.80
N ASP A 12 12.02 -25.00 7.60
CA ASP A 12 12.60 -25.52 6.37
C ASP A 12 13.84 -24.70 6.02
N GLY A 13 14.98 -25.35 5.77
CA GLY A 13 16.29 -24.78 5.43
C GLY A 13 16.36 -23.97 4.12
N ASP A 14 15.35 -23.14 3.85
CA ASP A 14 15.26 -22.20 2.75
C ASP A 14 16.22 -21.02 2.96
N SER A 15 16.86 -20.59 1.87
CA SER A 15 17.73 -19.42 1.86
C SER A 15 17.01 -18.14 2.35
N PRO A 16 17.60 -17.36 3.27
CA PRO A 16 17.01 -16.12 3.79
C PRO A 16 16.74 -15.07 2.69
N TRP A 17 17.43 -15.18 1.55
CA TRP A 17 17.25 -14.33 0.37
C TRP A 17 15.85 -14.42 -0.25
N ARG A 18 15.05 -15.46 0.08
CA ARG A 18 13.67 -15.59 -0.41
C ARG A 18 12.78 -14.43 0.00
N ILE A 19 13.07 -13.78 1.14
CA ILE A 19 12.29 -12.66 1.65
C ILE A 19 12.29 -11.48 0.66
N ALA A 20 13.38 -11.26 -0.09
CA ALA A 20 13.50 -10.17 -1.06
C ALA A 20 12.61 -10.33 -2.31
N PHE A 21 12.14 -11.55 -2.59
CA PHE A 21 11.28 -11.85 -3.74
C PHE A 21 9.79 -11.87 -3.38
N GLN A 22 9.44 -11.72 -2.10
CA GLN A 22 8.05 -11.67 -1.67
C GLN A 22 7.42 -10.33 -1.99
N PHE A 23 6.22 -10.35 -2.57
CA PHE A 23 5.42 -9.14 -2.79
C PHE A 23 5.22 -8.33 -1.52
N SER A 24 4.99 -8.98 -0.38
CA SER A 24 4.79 -8.31 0.91
C SER A 24 5.98 -7.49 1.35
N THR A 25 7.20 -7.99 1.10
CA THR A 25 8.43 -7.25 1.39
C THR A 25 8.55 -6.02 0.49
N ILE A 26 8.24 -6.15 -0.80
CA ILE A 26 8.29 -5.02 -1.75
C ILE A 26 7.23 -3.97 -1.39
N ALA A 27 5.99 -4.40 -1.16
CA ALA A 27 4.89 -3.53 -0.73
C ALA A 27 5.24 -2.79 0.57
N PHE A 28 5.80 -3.51 1.55
CA PHE A 28 6.25 -2.91 2.81
C PHE A 28 7.36 -1.88 2.61
N ILE A 29 8.40 -2.20 1.83
CA ILE A 29 9.51 -1.27 1.57
C ILE A 29 9.02 -0.02 0.84
N LEU A 30 8.15 -0.18 -0.17
CA LEU A 30 7.57 0.94 -0.90
C LEU A 30 6.73 1.84 0.02
N LEU A 31 5.89 1.25 0.87
CA LEU A 31 5.09 2.02 1.81
C LEU A 31 5.96 2.70 2.88
N TRP A 32 6.98 2.02 3.40
CA TRP A 32 7.90 2.58 4.38
C TRP A 32 8.70 3.75 3.81
N LEU A 33 9.25 3.60 2.60
CA LEU A 33 9.95 4.67 1.90
C LEU A 33 9.05 5.87 1.63
N TYR A 34 7.78 5.64 1.29
CA TYR A 34 6.80 6.73 1.17
C TYR A 34 6.64 7.50 2.49
N HIS A 35 6.47 6.81 3.61
CA HIS A 35 6.32 7.47 4.91
C HIS A 35 7.62 8.16 5.35
N LEU A 36 8.79 7.60 5.03
CA LEU A 36 10.07 8.25 5.27
C LEU A 36 10.17 9.56 4.48
N LEU A 37 9.79 9.57 3.20
CA LEU A 37 9.76 10.78 2.39
C LEU A 37 8.78 11.81 2.97
N ALA A 38 7.56 11.39 3.30
CA ALA A 38 6.56 12.27 3.91
C ALA A 38 7.04 12.85 5.25
N PHE A 39 7.70 12.04 6.08
CA PHE A 39 8.32 12.48 7.34
C PHE A 39 9.43 13.51 7.09
N CYS A 40 10.35 13.23 6.17
CA CYS A 40 11.42 14.16 5.81
C CYS A 40 10.85 15.49 5.31
N TRP A 41 9.81 15.47 4.48
CA TRP A 41 9.16 16.68 3.99
C TRP A 41 8.47 17.47 5.09
N SER A 42 7.78 16.76 5.98
CA SER A 42 7.11 17.38 7.14
C SER A 42 8.13 18.03 8.07
N TYR A 43 9.26 17.36 8.29
CA TYR A 43 10.37 17.88 9.08
C TYR A 43 11.00 19.12 8.42
N THR A 44 11.32 19.05 7.12
CA THR A 44 11.91 20.19 6.40
C THR A 44 10.97 21.39 6.42
N HIS A 45 9.66 21.22 6.18
CA HIS A 45 8.71 22.32 6.24
C HIS A 45 8.51 22.92 7.64
N LEU A 46 8.64 22.11 8.70
CA LEU A 46 8.46 22.58 10.06
C LEU A 46 9.67 23.40 10.56
N TYR A 47 10.89 22.98 10.20
CA TYR A 47 12.12 23.57 10.73
C TYR A 47 12.84 24.52 9.76
N TYR A 48 12.61 24.39 8.45
CA TYR A 48 13.24 25.19 7.39
C TYR A 48 12.18 25.68 6.40
N PRO A 49 11.26 26.58 6.83
CA PRO A 49 10.18 27.05 5.98
C PRO A 49 10.66 27.90 4.79
N ASP A 50 11.75 28.65 4.98
CA ASP A 50 12.35 29.52 3.97
C ASP A 50 13.71 28.94 3.54
N ILE A 51 13.72 28.16 2.45
CA ILE A 51 14.97 27.70 1.83
C ILE A 51 15.36 28.75 0.79
N ASP A 52 16.37 29.56 1.09
CA ASP A 52 16.90 30.56 0.16
C ASP A 52 17.41 29.89 -1.14
N GLU A 53 16.77 30.21 -2.27
CA GLU A 53 17.08 29.63 -3.59
C GLU A 53 18.48 29.98 -4.11
N GLU A 54 19.11 31.03 -3.55
CA GLU A 54 20.40 31.57 -4.00
C GLU A 54 21.62 30.87 -3.37
N HIS A 55 21.46 30.11 -2.28
CA HIS A 55 22.59 29.46 -1.61
C HIS A 55 22.86 28.06 -2.18
N ASN A 56 24.09 27.83 -2.67
CA ASN A 56 24.56 26.58 -3.28
C ASN A 56 25.42 25.71 -2.33
N THR A 57 25.09 25.73 -1.03
CA THR A 57 25.77 24.88 -0.03
C THR A 57 25.26 23.44 -0.15
N TRP A 58 26.07 22.45 0.22
CA TRP A 58 25.64 21.04 0.20
C TRP A 58 24.38 20.79 1.06
N GLU A 59 24.19 21.58 2.12
CA GLU A 59 23.01 21.57 2.99
C GLU A 59 21.76 22.03 2.24
N SER A 60 21.82 23.14 1.48
CA SER A 60 20.68 23.65 0.72
C SER A 60 20.31 22.72 -0.45
N VAL A 61 21.31 22.06 -1.08
CA VAL A 61 21.06 21.01 -2.08
C VAL A 61 20.36 19.81 -1.47
N LEU A 62 20.80 19.36 -0.29
CA LEU A 62 20.17 18.25 0.43
C LEU A 62 18.75 18.63 0.87
N LEU A 63 18.56 19.81 1.46
CA LEU A 63 17.27 20.34 1.88
C LEU A 63 16.29 20.48 0.71
N ARG A 64 16.75 20.95 -0.47
CA ARG A 64 15.93 21.06 -1.70
C ARG A 64 15.54 19.70 -2.27
N LYS A 65 16.38 18.67 -2.10
CA LYS A 65 16.02 17.29 -2.47
C LYS A 65 15.02 16.67 -1.48
N MET A 66 15.08 17.13 -0.23
CA MET A 66 14.23 16.73 0.89
C MET A 66 13.03 17.68 1.09
N SER A 67 12.76 18.56 0.13
CA SER A 67 11.51 19.31 0.04
C SER A 67 10.58 18.63 -0.96
N PRO A 68 9.25 18.78 -0.83
CA PRO A 68 8.31 18.26 -1.81
C PRO A 68 8.64 18.75 -3.23
N PRO A 69 8.41 17.94 -4.27
CA PRO A 69 8.62 18.38 -5.64
C PRO A 69 7.73 19.59 -5.94
N GLU A 70 8.29 20.61 -6.60
CA GLU A 70 7.53 21.76 -7.09
C GLU A 70 6.25 21.29 -7.80
N GLN A 71 5.10 21.68 -7.26
CA GLN A 71 3.79 21.25 -7.72
C GLN A 71 3.32 22.04 -8.96
N THR A 72 4.21 22.30 -9.91
CA THR A 72 3.78 22.87 -11.20
C THR A 72 2.99 21.83 -11.98
N ILE A 73 1.91 22.27 -12.63
CA ILE A 73 0.91 21.38 -13.25
C ILE A 73 1.55 20.46 -14.31
N THR A 74 2.63 20.90 -14.94
CA THR A 74 3.35 20.22 -16.02
C THR A 74 4.62 19.48 -15.57
N SER A 75 4.98 19.51 -14.29
CA SER A 75 6.23 18.89 -13.82
C SER A 75 6.18 17.36 -13.86
N ARG A 76 7.22 16.76 -14.45
CA ARG A 76 7.44 15.30 -14.43
C ARG A 76 7.62 14.76 -13.01
N ASN A 77 8.19 15.57 -12.11
CA ASN A 77 8.44 15.17 -10.72
C ASN A 77 7.13 14.95 -9.95
N ARG A 78 6.12 15.80 -10.21
CA ARG A 78 4.76 15.62 -9.67
C ARG A 78 4.14 14.31 -10.12
N LEU A 79 4.29 13.95 -11.40
CA LEU A 79 3.77 12.70 -11.96
C LEU A 79 4.49 11.46 -11.40
N TYR A 80 5.82 11.50 -11.26
CA TYR A 80 6.55 10.40 -10.64
C TYR A 80 6.18 10.20 -9.18
N PHE A 81 6.02 11.30 -8.44
CA PHE A 81 5.59 11.22 -7.05
C PHE A 81 4.15 10.70 -6.92
N SER A 82 3.22 11.19 -7.75
CA SER A 82 1.84 10.71 -7.73
C SER A 82 1.76 9.23 -8.08
N LEU A 83 2.51 8.78 -9.09
CA LEU A 83 2.60 7.36 -9.45
C LEU A 83 3.18 6.52 -8.32
N TYR A 84 4.25 7.00 -7.68
CA TYR A 84 4.86 6.30 -6.55
C TYR A 84 3.89 6.16 -5.38
N TYR A 85 3.16 7.23 -5.05
CA TYR A 85 2.10 7.22 -4.05
C TYR A 85 1.00 6.20 -4.38
N THR A 86 0.54 6.15 -5.64
CA THR A 86 -0.42 5.14 -6.09
C THR A 86 0.09 3.73 -5.88
N VAL A 87 1.31 3.45 -6.32
CA VAL A 87 1.89 2.11 -6.31
C VAL A 87 2.04 1.63 -4.88
N SER A 88 2.59 2.46 -3.98
CA SER A 88 2.81 2.08 -2.59
C SER A 88 1.50 1.74 -1.86
N HIS A 89 0.43 2.52 -2.09
CA HIS A 89 -0.86 2.32 -1.43
C HIS A 89 -1.65 1.16 -2.05
N VAL A 90 -1.71 1.08 -3.38
CA VAL A 90 -2.37 -0.04 -4.08
C VAL A 90 -1.69 -1.36 -3.72
N PHE A 91 -0.36 -1.41 -3.68
CA PHE A 91 0.35 -2.62 -3.30
C PHE A 91 0.11 -3.01 -1.84
N ALA A 92 -0.01 -2.04 -0.93
CA ALA A 92 -0.39 -2.31 0.46
C ALA A 92 -1.78 -2.95 0.55
N PHE A 93 -2.79 -2.39 -0.12
CA PHE A 93 -4.14 -2.95 -0.14
C PHE A 93 -4.19 -4.34 -0.79
N MET A 94 -3.52 -4.51 -1.95
CA MET A 94 -3.40 -5.80 -2.61
C MET A 94 -2.74 -6.83 -1.71
N ASN A 95 -1.67 -6.45 -0.99
CA ASN A 95 -0.94 -7.37 -0.12
C ASN A 95 -1.83 -7.90 1.01
N THR A 96 -2.58 -7.02 1.67
CA THR A 96 -3.57 -7.38 2.69
C THR A 96 -4.66 -8.27 2.11
N PHE A 97 -5.24 -7.87 0.97
CA PHE A 97 -6.31 -8.63 0.34
C PHE A 97 -5.88 -10.02 -0.10
N ILE A 98 -4.73 -10.16 -0.75
CA ILE A 98 -4.19 -11.45 -1.17
C ILE A 98 -3.96 -12.35 0.04
N PHE A 99 -3.42 -11.81 1.13
CA PHE A 99 -3.20 -12.59 2.35
C PHE A 99 -4.51 -13.11 2.95
N TRP A 100 -5.47 -12.22 3.22
CA TRP A 100 -6.72 -12.58 3.90
C TRP A 100 -7.72 -13.31 3.01
N ALA A 101 -7.81 -12.99 1.72
CA ALA A 101 -8.81 -13.57 0.82
C ALA A 101 -8.33 -14.83 0.08
N PHE A 102 -7.02 -14.99 -0.14
CA PHE A 102 -6.49 -16.13 -0.90
C PHE A 102 -5.56 -17.03 -0.09
N VAL A 103 -4.61 -16.46 0.65
CA VAL A 103 -3.57 -17.26 1.31
C VAL A 103 -4.11 -17.93 2.58
N VAL A 104 -4.86 -17.19 3.40
CA VAL A 104 -5.48 -17.70 4.63
C VAL A 104 -6.51 -18.80 4.35
N PRO A 105 -7.54 -18.61 3.48
CA PRO A 105 -8.58 -19.62 3.29
C PRO A 105 -8.06 -20.92 2.64
N LYS A 106 -6.94 -20.84 1.92
CA LYS A 106 -6.28 -22.01 1.30
C LYS A 106 -5.31 -22.73 2.24
N GLY A 107 -5.23 -22.35 3.51
CA GLY A 107 -4.39 -23.03 4.51
C GLY A 107 -2.88 -22.83 4.33
N HIS A 108 -2.49 -21.92 3.43
CA HIS A 108 -1.11 -21.49 3.19
C HIS A 108 -0.75 -20.22 3.98
N GLY A 109 -1.68 -19.68 4.76
CA GLY A 109 -1.44 -18.59 5.70
C GLY A 109 -0.55 -19.03 6.85
N GLU A 110 0.36 -18.15 7.26
CA GLU A 110 1.21 -18.34 8.46
C GLU A 110 0.41 -18.20 9.77
N LEU A 111 -0.86 -18.60 9.77
CA LEU A 111 -1.70 -18.60 10.96
C LEU A 111 -1.12 -19.54 12.04
N PRO A 112 -1.35 -19.27 13.33
CA PRO A 112 -1.11 -20.26 14.37
C PRO A 112 -1.92 -21.51 14.01
N LYS A 113 -1.25 -22.61 13.67
CA LYS A 113 -1.93 -23.90 13.49
C LYS A 113 -1.93 -24.58 14.85
N GLU A 114 -3.11 -24.96 15.30
CA GLU A 114 -3.25 -25.91 16.38
C GLU A 114 -2.44 -27.15 16.03
N ARG A 115 -1.60 -27.60 16.97
CA ARG A 115 -0.80 -28.82 16.83
C ARG A 115 -1.71 -30.04 17.01
N GLN A 116 -2.81 -30.13 16.26
CA GLN A 116 -3.67 -31.31 16.27
C GLN A 116 -3.19 -32.33 15.25
N ARG A 117 -2.86 -33.48 15.81
CA ARG A 117 -2.30 -34.65 15.18
C ARG A 117 -3.47 -35.44 14.56
N GLY A 118 -3.74 -35.23 13.28
CA GLY A 118 -4.52 -36.16 12.44
C GLY A 118 -5.83 -35.60 11.87
N SER A 119 -6.10 -35.97 10.61
CA SER A 119 -7.27 -35.63 9.78
C SER A 119 -7.24 -34.17 9.27
N GLY A 120 -7.20 -33.84 7.98
CA GLY A 120 -7.94 -34.39 6.85
C GLY A 120 -9.04 -33.38 6.50
N ASP A 121 -8.75 -32.44 5.59
CA ASP A 121 -9.69 -31.53 4.91
C ASP A 121 -10.38 -30.37 5.68
N ASP A 122 -9.71 -29.72 6.65
CA ASP A 122 -10.21 -28.44 7.19
C ASP A 122 -9.52 -27.23 6.56
N ALA A 123 -10.22 -26.63 5.60
CA ALA A 123 -9.96 -25.26 5.15
C ALA A 123 -10.05 -24.33 6.37
N GLY A 124 -8.95 -23.65 6.71
CA GLY A 124 -8.79 -22.86 7.93
C GLY A 124 -9.97 -21.91 8.17
N SER A 125 -10.91 -22.36 9.00
CA SER A 125 -11.99 -21.55 9.53
C SER A 125 -11.37 -20.56 10.51
N LEU A 126 -11.43 -19.28 10.19
CA LEU A 126 -11.15 -18.19 11.11
C LEU A 126 -12.31 -18.11 12.13
N GLU A 127 -12.45 -19.11 12.99
CA GLU A 127 -13.22 -18.90 14.21
C GLU A 127 -12.41 -17.92 15.07
N ALA A 128 -12.95 -16.71 15.27
CA ALA A 128 -12.28 -15.63 15.98
C ALA A 128 -11.82 -16.01 17.41
N GLY A 129 -12.40 -17.08 17.98
CA GLY A 129 -11.97 -17.68 19.25
C GLY A 129 -10.63 -18.42 19.18
N ASP A 130 -10.31 -19.06 18.05
CA ASP A 130 -9.08 -19.82 17.88
C ASP A 130 -7.88 -18.99 17.44
N PHE A 131 -8.12 -17.81 16.86
CA PHE A 131 -7.02 -16.94 16.42
C PHE A 131 -6.15 -16.44 17.58
N PHE A 132 -6.72 -16.23 18.77
CA PHE A 132 -5.99 -15.76 19.96
C PHE A 132 -5.65 -16.87 20.97
N SER A 133 -6.03 -18.13 20.69
CA SER A 133 -5.87 -19.24 21.64
C SER A 133 -4.41 -19.60 21.93
N HIS A 134 -3.50 -19.30 20.99
CA HIS A 134 -2.05 -19.59 21.09
C HIS A 134 -1.23 -18.44 21.70
N GLY A 135 -1.88 -17.40 22.24
CA GLY A 135 -1.25 -16.20 22.80
C GLY A 135 -1.28 -15.00 21.86
N TRP A 136 -1.02 -13.81 22.40
CA TRP A 136 -1.25 -12.54 21.67
C TRP A 136 -0.16 -12.18 20.66
N PHE A 137 1.06 -12.70 20.82
CA PHE A 137 2.24 -12.26 20.05
C PHE A 137 2.20 -12.68 18.58
N GLU A 138 1.79 -13.91 18.30
CA GLU A 138 1.77 -14.46 16.95
C GLU A 138 0.65 -13.86 16.07
N PRO A 139 -0.61 -13.75 16.56
CA PRO A 139 -1.66 -12.95 15.93
C PRO A 139 -1.24 -11.50 15.70
N PHE A 140 -0.57 -10.89 16.68
CA PHE A 140 -0.05 -9.53 16.56
C PHE A 140 0.97 -9.40 15.42
N CYS A 141 1.91 -10.34 15.28
CA CYS A 141 2.87 -10.32 14.17
C CYS A 141 2.19 -10.47 12.81
N VAL A 142 1.19 -11.35 12.69
CA VAL A 142 0.43 -11.54 11.43
C VAL A 142 -0.38 -10.30 11.09
N LEU A 143 -1.12 -9.74 12.06
CA LEU A 143 -1.89 -8.51 11.89
C LEU A 143 -0.98 -7.32 11.54
N ASN A 144 0.17 -7.21 12.17
CA ASN A 144 1.13 -6.15 11.90
C ASN A 144 1.73 -6.27 10.48
N LEU A 145 2.09 -7.50 10.08
CA LEU A 145 2.70 -7.74 8.77
C LEU A 145 1.73 -7.54 7.60
N TRP A 146 0.48 -7.98 7.76
CA TRP A 146 -0.46 -8.06 6.65
C TRP A 146 -1.65 -7.10 6.76
N GLY A 147 -2.03 -6.65 7.95
CA GLY A 147 -3.17 -5.76 8.17
C GLY A 147 -2.76 -4.30 8.41
N TYR A 148 -1.75 -4.07 9.27
CA TYR A 148 -1.40 -2.73 9.73
C TYR A 148 -0.94 -1.80 8.60
N THR A 149 -0.23 -2.32 7.60
CA THR A 149 0.20 -1.53 6.43
C THR A 149 -0.96 -0.98 5.60
N SER A 150 -2.02 -1.76 5.40
CA SER A 150 -3.24 -1.32 4.72
C SER A 150 -4.05 -0.34 5.58
N LEU A 151 -4.15 -0.58 6.90
CA LEU A 151 -4.79 0.38 7.81
C LEU A 151 -4.06 1.72 7.84
N LEU A 152 -2.73 1.70 7.84
CA LEU A 152 -1.91 2.91 7.78
C LEU A 152 -2.13 3.64 6.45
N ALA A 153 -2.12 2.93 5.32
CA ALA A 153 -2.43 3.50 4.00
C ALA A 153 -3.84 4.11 3.93
N LEU A 154 -4.84 3.46 4.54
CA LEU A 154 -6.20 3.97 4.64
C LEU A 154 -6.27 5.24 5.50
N PHE A 155 -5.63 5.22 6.67
CA PHE A 155 -5.56 6.37 7.57
C PHE A 155 -4.85 7.55 6.90
N GLU A 156 -3.75 7.30 6.20
CA GLU A 156 -3.01 8.29 5.42
C GLU A 156 -3.89 8.94 4.35
N ILE A 157 -4.59 8.14 3.54
CA ILE A 157 -5.51 8.64 2.51
C ILE A 157 -6.59 9.52 3.14
N MET A 158 -7.15 9.12 4.27
CA MET A 158 -8.32 9.77 4.86
C MET A 158 -8.01 11.02 5.67
N PHE A 159 -6.89 11.05 6.41
CA PHE A 159 -6.64 12.07 7.43
C PHE A 159 -5.36 12.88 7.22
N LEU A 160 -4.27 12.23 6.82
CA LEU A 160 -2.95 12.87 6.83
C LEU A 160 -2.61 13.55 5.51
N ASN A 161 -3.14 13.04 4.40
CA ASN A 161 -2.70 13.45 3.09
C ASN A 161 -3.71 14.38 2.38
N SER A 162 -3.21 15.45 1.77
CA SER A 162 -3.98 16.38 0.91
C SER A 162 -3.78 16.12 -0.59
N ILE A 163 -3.10 15.02 -0.97
CA ILE A 163 -2.93 14.64 -2.39
C ILE A 163 -4.31 14.59 -3.06
N LYS A 164 -4.48 15.46 -4.06
CA LYS A 164 -5.67 15.51 -4.92
C LYS A 164 -5.74 14.29 -5.84
N ARG A 165 -6.91 14.06 -6.44
CA ARG A 165 -7.10 13.01 -7.45
C ARG A 165 -5.96 12.94 -8.48
N GLN A 166 -5.61 11.70 -8.80
CA GLN A 166 -4.49 11.38 -9.67
C GLN A 166 -4.86 11.62 -11.12
N ILE A 167 -4.27 12.65 -11.71
CA ILE A 167 -4.49 13.05 -13.09
C ILE A 167 -3.13 13.06 -13.80
N PRO A 168 -2.99 12.39 -14.95
CA PRO A 168 -4.01 11.64 -15.67
C PRO A 168 -4.16 10.18 -15.19
N VAL A 169 -5.41 9.71 -15.11
CA VAL A 169 -5.78 8.38 -14.59
C VAL A 169 -5.13 7.24 -15.39
N HIS A 170 -5.15 7.32 -16.72
CA HIS A 170 -4.62 6.25 -17.59
C HIS A 170 -3.13 5.98 -17.35
N THR A 171 -2.34 7.02 -17.05
CA THR A 171 -0.89 6.85 -16.78
C THR A 171 -0.66 6.05 -15.51
N HIS A 172 -1.48 6.26 -14.48
CA HIS A 172 -1.40 5.52 -13.22
C HIS A 172 -1.79 4.05 -13.41
N ILE A 173 -2.85 3.78 -14.18
CA ILE A 173 -3.28 2.41 -14.50
C ILE A 173 -2.19 1.67 -15.29
N ILE A 174 -1.66 2.28 -16.35
CA ILE A 174 -0.59 1.67 -17.16
C ILE A 174 0.66 1.43 -16.32
N GLY A 175 1.09 2.42 -15.53
CA GLY A 175 2.24 2.29 -14.65
C GLY A 175 2.08 1.17 -13.62
N LEU A 176 0.91 1.05 -13.00
CA LEU A 176 0.58 -0.05 -12.09
C LEU A 176 0.67 -1.41 -12.78
N VAL A 177 0.05 -1.56 -13.95
CA VAL A 177 0.07 -2.83 -14.71
C VAL A 177 1.51 -3.21 -15.07
N VAL A 178 2.31 -2.25 -15.56
CA VAL A 178 3.73 -2.49 -15.88
C VAL A 178 4.50 -2.94 -14.64
N LEU A 179 4.30 -2.30 -13.49
CA LEU A 179 4.99 -2.66 -12.25
C LEU A 179 4.55 -4.01 -11.68
N LEU A 180 3.26 -4.37 -11.80
CA LEU A 180 2.76 -5.69 -11.42
C LEU A 180 3.33 -6.79 -12.31
N CYS A 181 3.40 -6.56 -13.63
CA CYS A 181 4.09 -7.45 -14.56
C CYS A 181 5.58 -7.55 -14.25
N ALA A 182 6.25 -6.43 -13.92
CA ALA A 182 7.65 -6.42 -13.50
C ALA A 182 7.86 -7.23 -12.21
N TYR A 183 6.93 -7.15 -11.25
CA TYR A 183 6.97 -7.99 -10.06
C TYR A 183 6.82 -9.49 -10.41
N LEU A 184 5.92 -9.86 -11.32
CA LEU A 184 5.81 -11.26 -11.77
C LEU A 184 7.13 -11.75 -12.40
N GLY A 185 7.79 -10.91 -13.20
CA GLY A 185 9.13 -11.17 -13.72
C GLY A 185 10.17 -11.32 -12.61
N TRP A 186 10.15 -10.45 -11.60
CA TRP A 186 11.02 -10.52 -10.42
C TRP A 186 10.78 -11.79 -9.59
N ALA A 187 9.53 -12.20 -9.43
CA ALA A 187 9.14 -13.43 -8.74
C ALA A 187 9.60 -14.68 -9.50
N ALA A 188 9.49 -14.67 -10.84
CA ALA A 188 10.00 -15.74 -11.69
C ALA A 188 11.53 -15.83 -11.63
N PHE A 189 12.23 -14.68 -11.61
CA PHE A 189 13.67 -14.62 -11.39
C PHE A 189 14.05 -15.19 -10.01
N GLY A 190 13.34 -14.80 -8.95
CA GLY A 190 13.53 -15.37 -7.62
C GLY A 190 13.37 -16.89 -7.58
N LYS A 191 12.41 -17.44 -8.35
CA LYS A 191 12.25 -18.90 -8.50
C LYS A 191 13.48 -19.54 -9.13
N LEU A 192 14.07 -18.94 -10.17
CA LEU A 192 15.28 -19.46 -10.81
C LEU A 192 16.48 -19.49 -9.86
N PHE A 193 16.62 -18.48 -8.99
CA PHE A 193 17.74 -18.36 -8.06
C PHE A 193 17.60 -19.23 -6.80
N ILE A 194 16.39 -19.40 -6.28
CA ILE A 194 16.13 -20.05 -4.99
C ILE A 194 15.49 -21.44 -5.16
N GLY A 195 15.03 -21.77 -6.36
CA GLY A 195 14.37 -23.04 -6.68
C GLY A 195 12.91 -23.12 -6.25
N ARG A 196 12.37 -22.10 -5.56
CA ARG A 196 10.99 -22.07 -5.04
C ARG A 196 10.27 -20.77 -5.36
N ALA A 197 8.99 -20.87 -5.70
CA ALA A 197 8.17 -19.71 -5.99
C ALA A 197 7.85 -18.87 -4.72
N PRO A 198 7.75 -17.53 -4.82
CA PRO A 198 7.32 -16.68 -3.71
C PRO A 198 5.88 -16.96 -3.25
N TYR A 199 5.01 -17.31 -4.21
CA TYR A 199 3.61 -17.69 -3.97
C TYR A 199 3.33 -19.10 -4.46
N PHE A 200 2.46 -19.82 -3.76
CA PHE A 200 2.05 -21.18 -4.14
C PHE A 200 1.40 -21.23 -5.53
N TRP A 201 0.66 -20.18 -5.92
CA TRP A 201 -0.01 -20.08 -7.21
C TRP A 201 0.92 -19.73 -8.38
N LEU A 202 2.19 -19.40 -8.11
CA LEU A 202 3.24 -19.19 -9.12
C LEU A 202 4.05 -20.47 -9.39
N ASP A 203 3.81 -21.55 -8.62
CA ASP A 203 4.56 -22.78 -8.77
C ASP A 203 3.81 -23.79 -9.66
N PRO A 204 4.29 -24.13 -10.87
CA PRO A 204 3.72 -25.17 -11.72
C PRO A 204 3.69 -26.57 -11.05
N GLU A 205 4.50 -26.82 -10.02
CA GLU A 205 4.45 -28.09 -9.30
C GLU A 205 3.23 -28.18 -8.36
N VAL A 206 2.81 -27.03 -7.81
CA VAL A 206 1.63 -26.92 -6.95
C VAL A 206 0.37 -26.70 -7.79
N VAL A 207 0.48 -25.88 -8.83
CA VAL A 207 -0.59 -25.59 -9.78
C VAL A 207 -0.49 -26.58 -10.93
N ARG A 208 -1.20 -27.70 -10.77
CA ARG A 208 -1.24 -28.86 -11.68
C ARG A 208 -1.45 -28.52 -13.18
N TYR A 209 -1.97 -27.35 -13.52
CA TYR A 209 -2.20 -26.90 -14.89
C TYR A 209 -1.58 -25.52 -15.19
N ARG A 210 -0.82 -25.41 -16.28
CA ARG A 210 -0.20 -24.14 -16.72
C ARG A 210 -1.22 -23.03 -17.00
N GLU A 211 -2.38 -23.37 -17.55
CA GLU A 211 -3.45 -22.40 -17.83
C GLU A 211 -3.98 -21.74 -16.55
N LEU A 212 -4.08 -22.51 -15.47
CA LEU A 212 -4.56 -22.03 -14.19
C LEU A 212 -3.54 -21.11 -13.51
N MET A 213 -2.25 -21.36 -13.70
CA MET A 213 -1.18 -20.43 -13.30
C MET A 213 -1.29 -19.10 -14.06
N PHE A 214 -1.50 -19.14 -15.38
CA PHE A 214 -1.71 -17.91 -16.16
C PHE A 214 -2.96 -17.15 -15.73
N ALA A 215 -4.04 -17.86 -15.39
CA ALA A 215 -5.25 -17.25 -14.84
C ALA A 215 -4.99 -16.53 -13.51
N TYR A 216 -4.20 -17.12 -12.60
CA TYR A 216 -3.81 -16.45 -11.35
C TYR A 216 -2.92 -15.23 -11.58
N CYS A 217 -1.96 -15.30 -12.50
CA CYS A 217 -1.14 -14.14 -12.88
C CYS A 217 -2.00 -13.02 -13.48
N ALA A 218 -2.95 -13.35 -14.36
CA ALA A 218 -3.87 -12.39 -14.95
C ALA A 218 -4.77 -11.76 -13.88
N LEU A 219 -5.29 -12.56 -12.95
CA LEU A 219 -6.09 -12.08 -11.81
C LEU A 219 -5.26 -11.14 -10.92
N PHE A 220 -4.01 -11.50 -10.62
CA PHE A 220 -3.11 -10.66 -9.83
C PHE A 220 -2.86 -9.29 -10.49
N VAL A 221 -2.64 -9.25 -11.80
CA VAL A 221 -2.49 -7.99 -12.54
C VAL A 221 -3.79 -7.19 -12.56
N ALA A 222 -4.94 -7.85 -12.73
CA ALA A 222 -6.26 -7.23 -12.74
C ALA A 222 -6.66 -6.63 -11.37
N LEU A 223 -6.15 -7.18 -10.27
CA LEU A 223 -6.34 -6.61 -8.93
C LEU A 223 -5.74 -5.20 -8.80
N GLY A 224 -4.66 -4.89 -9.54
CA GLY A 224 -4.04 -3.56 -9.54
C GLY A 224 -5.01 -2.43 -9.87
N PRO A 225 -5.60 -2.43 -11.09
CA PRO A 225 -6.62 -1.46 -11.47
C PRO A 225 -7.84 -1.45 -10.54
N ALA A 226 -8.27 -2.60 -10.02
CA ALA A 226 -9.39 -2.68 -9.09
C ALA A 226 -9.11 -1.94 -7.76
N PHE A 227 -7.95 -2.19 -7.16
CA PHE A 227 -7.54 -1.49 -5.93
C PHE A 227 -7.17 -0.03 -6.17
N PHE A 228 -6.70 0.30 -7.38
CA PHE A 228 -6.56 1.69 -7.80
C PHE A 228 -7.91 2.41 -7.84
N ALA A 229 -8.96 1.79 -8.42
CA ALA A 229 -10.31 2.36 -8.43
C ALA A 229 -10.85 2.52 -7.00
N PHE A 230 -10.62 1.54 -6.12
CA PHE A 230 -10.95 1.64 -4.69
C PHE A 230 -10.25 2.84 -4.03
N MET A 231 -8.93 2.96 -4.18
CA MET A 231 -8.15 4.09 -3.64
C MET A 231 -8.63 5.44 -4.20
N TYR A 232 -8.90 5.50 -5.50
CA TYR A 232 -9.42 6.70 -6.17
C TYR A 232 -10.80 7.10 -5.62
N GLY A 233 -11.66 6.12 -5.34
CA GLY A 233 -12.95 6.33 -4.68
C GLY A 233 -12.82 6.86 -3.25
N LEU A 234 -11.86 6.36 -2.46
CA LEU A 234 -11.59 6.88 -1.11
C LEU A 234 -11.12 8.34 -1.15
N ILE A 235 -10.24 8.70 -2.09
CA ILE A 235 -9.80 10.08 -2.27
C ILE A 235 -10.99 10.97 -2.66
N SER A 236 -11.85 10.50 -3.57
CA SER A 236 -13.08 11.20 -3.97
C SER A 236 -13.99 11.47 -2.77
N LEU A 237 -14.24 10.45 -1.94
CA LEU A 237 -15.07 10.58 -0.74
C LEU A 237 -14.49 11.58 0.25
N ARG A 238 -13.17 11.56 0.47
CA ARG A 238 -12.50 12.53 1.34
C ARG A 238 -12.68 13.96 0.85
N GLU A 239 -12.45 14.19 -0.44
CA GLU A 239 -12.56 15.51 -1.06
C GLU A 239 -13.98 16.07 -0.88
N GLU A 240 -15.01 15.24 -1.10
CA GLU A 240 -16.41 15.61 -0.91
C GLU A 240 -16.72 15.95 0.56
N LEU A 241 -16.23 15.15 1.50
CA LEU A 241 -16.39 15.43 2.94
C LEU A 241 -15.67 16.72 3.33
N ALA A 242 -14.45 16.93 2.85
CA ALA A 242 -13.68 18.14 3.14
C ALA A 242 -14.38 19.39 2.58
N GLU A 243 -14.98 19.33 1.39
CA GLU A 243 -15.71 20.43 0.79
C GLU A 243 -17.01 20.75 1.55
N LYS A 244 -17.78 19.70 1.89
CA LYS A 244 -19.06 19.82 2.61
C LYS A 244 -18.91 20.38 4.03
N TYR A 245 -17.85 20.00 4.74
CA TYR A 245 -17.62 20.43 6.13
C TYR A 245 -16.62 21.58 6.26
N GLY A 246 -15.83 21.86 5.22
CA GLY A 246 -14.85 22.96 5.19
C GLY A 246 -15.40 24.30 4.69
N SER A 247 -16.62 24.31 4.14
CA SER A 247 -17.32 25.55 3.79
C SER A 247 -18.06 26.08 5.03
N PRO A 248 -17.58 27.14 5.71
CA PRO A 248 -18.43 27.85 6.66
C PRO A 248 -19.62 28.37 5.86
N SER A 249 -20.81 27.97 6.28
CA SER A 249 -22.11 28.45 5.82
C SER A 249 -22.03 29.92 5.41
N GLN A 250 -22.02 30.17 4.09
CA GLN A 250 -22.28 31.48 3.49
C GLN A 250 -23.78 31.86 3.59
N ASP A 251 -24.52 31.23 4.51
CA ASP A 251 -25.92 31.55 4.85
C ASP A 251 -25.97 32.41 6.11
N ALA A 252 -25.21 33.49 6.13
CA ALA A 252 -25.38 34.58 7.08
C ALA A 252 -25.18 35.91 6.35
N THR A 253 -26.02 36.17 5.34
CA THR A 253 -26.28 37.55 4.94
C THR A 253 -27.50 38.02 5.72
N PRO A 254 -27.36 38.87 6.74
CA PRO A 254 -28.51 39.55 7.31
C PRO A 254 -28.95 40.59 6.28
N ASP A 255 -30.07 40.33 5.60
CA ASP A 255 -30.68 41.33 4.74
C ASP A 255 -31.28 42.42 5.64
N GLY A 256 -30.48 43.46 5.84
CA GLY A 256 -30.67 44.50 6.82
C GLY A 256 -30.22 45.84 6.28
N SER A 257 -31.17 46.51 5.62
CA SER A 257 -31.38 47.96 5.53
C SER A 257 -30.76 48.79 4.39
N GLN A 258 -31.71 49.30 3.57
CA GLN A 258 -31.93 50.68 3.15
C GLN A 258 -31.06 51.34 2.07
N GLN A 259 -31.69 51.50 0.89
CA GLN A 259 -31.65 52.72 0.08
C GLN A 259 -32.91 52.68 -0.80
N GLY A 260 -33.95 53.49 -0.57
CA GLY A 260 -34.03 54.87 -1.02
C GLY A 260 -34.95 54.92 -2.24
N ASP A 261 -35.91 55.85 -2.23
CA ASP A 261 -36.86 56.19 -3.31
C ASP A 261 -38.24 55.49 -3.28
N GLN A 262 -39.25 56.21 -2.77
CA GLN A 262 -40.41 56.64 -3.57
C GLN A 262 -41.32 57.60 -2.76
N GLU A 263 -41.50 58.78 -3.37
CA GLU A 263 -42.58 59.80 -3.29
C GLU A 263 -42.90 60.53 -1.98
#